data_AF-A0A371GT65-F1
#
_entry.id   AF-A0A371GT65-F1
#
_cell.length_a   1.000
_cell.length_b   1.000
_cell.length_c   1.000
_cell.angle_alpha   90.00
_cell.angle_beta   90.00
_cell.angle_gamma   90.00
#
_symmetry.space_group_name_H-M   'P 1'
#
loop_
_entity.id
_entity.type
_entity.pdbx_description
1 polymer ?
#
loop_
_entity_poly.entity_id
_entity_poly.type
_entity_poly.pdbx_seq_one_letter_code
_entity_poly.pdbx_strand_id
1 'polypeptide(L)'
;MESKYEKVHSCKSSKKSMSQVRDTKISMLVQKYELFKVKDNETIDLMFGRFQMIINNLKSLGKTYDNYNHITKILRSFPRKWRP
;
A
#
# COMPACT_ATOMS: atom_id res chain seq x y z
N MET A 1 -1.11 -5.66 46.28
CA MET A 1 -2.01 -6.16 45.21
C MET A 1 -2.28 -5.10 44.12
N GLU A 2 -1.74 -3.88 44.18
CA GLU A 2 -2.06 -2.79 43.23
C GLU A 2 -1.02 -2.49 42.13
N SER A 3 0.12 -3.18 42.07
CA SER A 3 1.15 -2.86 41.05
C SER A 3 0.89 -3.46 39.66
N LYS A 4 -0.07 -4.40 39.52
CA LYS A 4 -0.28 -5.18 38.29
C LYS A 4 -1.24 -4.52 37.28
N TYR A 5 -2.03 -3.54 37.70
CA TYR A 5 -3.10 -2.94 36.89
C TYR A 5 -2.67 -1.66 36.16
N GLU A 6 -1.65 -0.95 36.66
CA GLU A 6 -1.09 0.26 36.03
C GLU A 6 -0.39 -0.04 34.69
N LYS A 7 0.32 -1.18 34.61
CA LYS A 7 1.14 -1.54 33.43
C LYS A 7 0.31 -1.96 32.21
N VAL A 8 -0.95 -2.36 32.42
CA VAL A 8 -1.87 -2.80 31.37
C VAL A 8 -2.53 -1.62 30.67
N HIS A 9 -2.68 -0.47 31.35
CA HIS A 9 -3.30 0.73 30.77
C HIS A 9 -2.36 1.47 29.81
N SER A 10 -1.08 1.57 30.15
CA SER A 10 -0.05 2.15 29.27
C SER A 10 0.10 1.35 27.96
N CYS A 11 0.10 0.02 28.04
CA CYS A 11 0.30 -0.84 26.87
C CYS A 11 -0.94 -0.93 25.93
N LYS A 12 -2.16 -0.68 26.44
CA LYS A 12 -3.38 -0.67 25.62
C LYS A 12 -3.46 0.56 24.71
N SER A 13 -3.04 1.73 25.21
CA SER A 13 -2.99 2.97 24.42
C SER A 13 -1.95 2.90 23.30
N SER A 14 -0.80 2.26 23.53
CA SER A 14 0.24 2.06 22.51
C SER A 14 -0.17 1.08 21.40
N LYS A 15 -0.88 -0.01 21.73
CA LYS A 15 -1.34 -0.98 20.72
C LYS A 15 -2.39 -0.39 19.78
N LYS A 16 -3.32 0.41 20.32
CA LYS A 16 -4.39 1.05 19.53
C LYS A 16 -3.86 2.18 18.65
N SER A 17 -2.85 2.92 19.09
CA SER A 17 -2.16 3.94 18.27
C SER A 17 -1.29 3.29 17.19
N MET A 18 -0.60 2.18 17.49
CA MET A 18 0.19 1.43 16.51
C MET A 18 -0.69 0.79 15.42
N SER A 19 -1.88 0.29 15.76
CA SER A 19 -2.81 -0.23 14.75
C SER A 19 -3.30 0.86 13.82
N GLN A 20 -3.69 2.03 14.35
CA GLN A 20 -4.11 3.18 13.54
C GLN A 20 -3.02 3.63 12.56
N VAL A 21 -1.76 3.73 13.01
CA VAL A 21 -0.63 4.08 12.13
C VAL A 21 -0.45 3.05 11.02
N ARG A 22 -0.59 1.76 11.34
CA ARG A 22 -0.51 0.67 10.35
C ARG A 22 -1.66 0.77 9.34
N ASP A 23 -2.88 1.00 9.81
CA ASP A 23 -4.08 1.09 8.98
C ASP A 23 -4.02 2.31 8.06
N THR A 24 -3.54 3.46 8.55
CA THR A 24 -3.29 4.65 7.72
C THR A 24 -2.27 4.36 6.60
N LYS A 25 -1.16 3.68 6.92
CA LYS A 25 -0.14 3.30 5.92
C LYS A 25 -0.72 2.39 4.85
N ILE A 26 -1.51 1.39 5.25
CA ILE A 26 -2.21 0.49 4.31
C ILE A 26 -3.13 1.31 3.40
N SER A 27 -4.00 2.17 3.96
CA SER A 27 -4.91 3.01 3.19
C SER A 27 -4.20 3.92 2.19
N MET A 28 -3.09 4.55 2.60
CA MET A 28 -2.28 5.38 1.69
C MET A 28 -1.68 4.57 0.54
N LEU A 29 -1.18 3.36 0.81
CA LEU A 29 -0.61 2.50 -0.22
C LEU A 29 -1.69 1.95 -1.17
N VAL A 30 -2.86 1.59 -0.63
CA VAL A 30 -4.02 1.19 -1.43
C VAL A 30 -4.43 2.34 -2.34
N GLN A 31 -4.52 3.57 -1.84
CA GLN A 31 -4.85 4.73 -2.66
C GLN A 31 -3.81 4.95 -3.78
N LYS A 32 -2.50 4.81 -3.49
CA LYS A 32 -1.43 4.90 -4.49
C LYS A 32 -1.52 3.80 -5.55
N TYR A 33 -1.90 2.58 -5.14
CA TYR A 33 -2.13 1.47 -6.05
C TYR A 33 -3.36 1.71 -6.94
N GLU A 34 -4.46 2.17 -6.36
CA GLU A 34 -5.71 2.42 -7.08
C GLU A 34 -5.58 3.54 -8.11
N LEU A 35 -4.90 4.62 -7.74
CA LEU A 35 -4.66 5.80 -8.57
C LEU A 35 -3.38 5.70 -9.41
N PHE A 36 -2.78 4.52 -9.53
CA PHE A 36 -1.53 4.35 -10.26
C PHE A 36 -1.69 4.71 -11.74
N LYS A 37 -0.84 5.61 -12.23
CA LYS A 37 -0.79 6.09 -13.62
C LYS A 37 0.66 6.18 -14.09
N VAL A 38 0.88 5.94 -15.38
CA VAL A 38 2.17 6.22 -16.02
C VAL A 38 2.32 7.73 -16.18
N LYS A 39 3.50 8.28 -15.89
CA LYS A 39 3.77 9.71 -16.09
C LYS A 39 4.22 9.97 -17.54
N ASP A 40 4.00 11.18 -18.05
CA ASP A 40 4.20 11.51 -19.47
C ASP A 40 5.65 11.38 -19.99
N ASN A 41 6.64 11.22 -19.11
CA ASN A 41 8.07 11.11 -19.45
C ASN A 41 8.75 9.92 -18.76
N GLU A 42 7.96 8.96 -18.30
CA GLU A 42 8.48 7.82 -17.57
C GLU A 42 8.67 6.60 -18.46
N THR A 43 9.83 5.94 -18.35
CA THR A 43 10.10 4.68 -19.05
C THR A 43 9.30 3.53 -18.44
N ILE A 44 9.07 2.48 -19.23
CA ILE A 44 8.34 1.29 -18.77
C ILE A 44 9.02 0.65 -17.55
N ASP A 45 10.36 0.61 -17.52
CA ASP A 45 11.12 0.06 -16.40
C ASP A 45 10.94 0.85 -15.10
N LEU A 46 10.98 2.18 -15.18
CA LEU A 46 10.76 3.06 -14.02
C LEU A 46 9.34 2.93 -13.49
N MET A 47 8.36 2.88 -14.39
CA MET A 47 6.97 2.68 -14.06
C MET A 47 6.77 1.33 -13.35
N PHE A 48 7.33 0.25 -13.91
CA PHE A 48 7.22 -1.09 -13.34
C PHE A 48 7.91 -1.17 -11.97
N GLY A 49 9.07 -0.54 -11.81
CA GLY A 49 9.77 -0.46 -10.53
C GLY A 49 8.92 0.22 -9.43
N ARG A 50 8.26 1.35 -9.74
CA ARG A 50 7.33 1.99 -8.79
C ARG A 50 6.14 1.10 -8.46
N PHE A 51 5.59 0.41 -9.45
CA PHE A 51 4.47 -0.49 -9.27
C PHE A 51 4.83 -1.67 -8.35
N GLN A 52 5.97 -2.32 -8.60
CA GLN A 52 6.51 -3.39 -7.75
C GLN A 52 6.76 -2.91 -6.33
N MET A 53 7.31 -1.71 -6.16
CA MET A 53 7.53 -1.14 -4.82
C MET A 53 6.21 -1.00 -4.03
N ILE A 54 5.12 -0.56 -4.69
CA ILE A 54 3.80 -0.45 -4.03
C ILE A 54 3.28 -1.84 -3.64
N ILE A 55 3.36 -2.82 -4.54
CA ILE A 55 2.92 -4.20 -4.28
C ILE A 55 3.71 -4.83 -3.12
N ASN A 56 5.03 -4.69 -3.12
CA ASN A 56 5.90 -5.25 -2.09
C ASN A 56 5.59 -4.67 -0.71
N ASN A 57 5.36 -3.34 -0.64
CA ASN A 57 4.95 -2.69 0.59
C ASN A 57 3.57 -3.18 1.07
N LEU A 58 2.59 -3.32 0.18
CA LEU A 58 1.27 -3.87 0.52
C LEU A 58 1.38 -5.32 1.02
N LYS A 59 2.17 -6.15 0.33
CA LYS A 59 2.43 -7.54 0.70
C LYS A 59 3.06 -7.65 2.09
N SER A 60 4.04 -6.79 2.41
CA SER A 60 4.66 -6.73 3.75
C SER A 60 3.67 -6.37 4.86
N LEU A 61 2.58 -5.67 4.53
CA LEU A 61 1.52 -5.27 5.46
C LEU A 61 0.35 -6.26 5.49
N GLY A 62 0.44 -7.36 4.74
CA GLY A 62 -0.58 -8.42 4.67
C GLY A 62 -1.72 -8.15 3.69
N LYS A 63 -1.57 -7.19 2.77
CA LYS A 63 -2.52 -6.94 1.67
C LYS A 63 -1.93 -7.44 0.36
N THR A 64 -2.59 -8.41 -0.26
CA THR A 64 -2.19 -9.00 -1.53
C THR A 64 -3.31 -8.84 -2.55
N TYR A 65 -2.94 -8.70 -3.82
CA TYR A 65 -3.85 -8.72 -4.96
C TYR A 65 -3.45 -9.87 -5.88
N ASP A 66 -4.37 -10.34 -6.70
CA ASP A 66 -4.05 -11.34 -7.72
C ASP A 66 -3.32 -10.72 -8.93
N ASN A 67 -2.71 -11.58 -9.74
CA ASN A 67 -2.00 -11.17 -10.94
C ASN A 67 -2.92 -10.50 -11.97
N TYR A 68 -4.19 -10.90 -12.04
CA TYR A 68 -5.16 -10.34 -12.97
C TYR A 68 -5.45 -8.86 -12.67
N ASN A 69 -5.62 -8.52 -11.38
CA ASN A 69 -5.78 -7.18 -10.87
C ASN A 69 -4.56 -6.32 -11.19
N HIS A 70 -3.36 -6.88 -11.04
CA HIS A 70 -2.12 -6.19 -11.39
C HIS A 70 -2.03 -5.87 -12.88
N ILE A 71 -2.27 -6.85 -13.74
CA ILE A 71 -2.24 -6.68 -15.21
C ILE A 71 -3.29 -5.65 -15.62
N THR A 72 -4.52 -5.77 -15.12
CA THR A 72 -5.61 -4.84 -15.42
C THR A 72 -5.27 -3.41 -14.97
N LYS A 73 -4.62 -3.25 -13.81
CA LYS A 73 -4.20 -1.94 -13.31
C LYS A 73 -3.13 -1.32 -14.22
N ILE A 74 -2.11 -2.09 -14.59
CA ILE A 74 -1.06 -1.64 -15.51
C ILE A 74 -1.65 -1.22 -16.86
N LEU A 75 -2.48 -2.07 -17.47
CA LEU A 75 -3.11 -1.79 -18.77
C LEU A 75 -4.00 -0.53 -18.74
N ARG A 76 -4.71 -0.29 -17.64
CA ARG A 76 -5.52 0.93 -17.45
C ARG A 76 -4.68 2.17 -17.20
N SER A 77 -3.46 2.01 -16.66
CA SER A 77 -2.57 3.12 -16.32
C SER A 77 -1.86 3.72 -17.54
N PHE A 78 -1.76 2.97 -18.65
CA PHE A 78 -1.13 3.45 -19.88
C PHE A 78 -1.94 4.55 -20.57
N PRO A 79 -1.27 5.61 -21.06
CA PRO A 79 -1.95 6.66 -21.82
C PRO A 79 -2.51 6.09 -23.12
N ARG A 80 -3.59 6.71 -23.62
CA ARG A 80 -4.32 6.25 -24.83
C ARG A 80 -3.42 6.09 -26.05
N LYS A 81 -2.32 6.85 -26.13
CA LYS A 81 -1.30 6.74 -27.20
C LYS A 81 -0.63 5.36 -27.31
N TRP A 82 -0.68 4.55 -26.25
CA TRP A 82 -0.13 3.18 -26.22
C TRP A 82 -1.19 2.11 -26.42
N ARG A 83 -2.46 2.48 -26.63
CA ARG A 83 -3.51 1.54 -27.00
C ARG A 83 -3.48 1.36 -28.52
N PRO A 84 -3.55 0.12 -29.03
CA PRO A 84 -3.64 -0.13 -30.46
C PRO A 84 -4.89 0.52 -31.07
#